data_AF-A0A933H5K4-F1
#
_entry.id   AF-A0A933H5K4-F1
#
_cell.length_a   1.000
_cell.length_b   1.000
_cell.length_c   1.000
_cell.angle_alpha   90.00
_cell.angle_beta   90.00
_cell.angle_gamma   90.00
#
_symmetry.space_group_name_H-M   'P 1'
#
loop_
_entity.id
_entity.type
_entity.pdbx_description
1 polymer ?
#
loop_
_entity_poly.entity_id
_entity_poly.type
_entity_poly.pdbx_seq_one_letter_code
_entity_poly.pdbx_strand_id
1 'polypeptide(L)'
;MCRMCLVEVGRVQRDRATGQVVMEGDKPKIAFAPKLETACTVPVEEGMHVRTLNSKVEAARKDVVEFLLTSHPLDCPICDKGGECPLQNLTMRHGPGTSRFIYGEKLHSEKHVPLGTEDNALIYLDRERCIQCARCTRFSDEVAGDHVIGFYERGRKIEIVTFSDPGFDSKFSGNTTDICPVGALTTKDFRFGARPWELINSASICPHCPVGCNLHVNTRRTGASGKFEVKRIMPRQNELVNEIWICDKGRFGHHFTASPDRLTTPLIKKNGQLVEASWDEALDLVASKLKAAGSSVYGLAGGRLSNEDFYEFRKLFNGNAALYSRMGGGDLVQKIGIGVGSNFSAMGNPHTGAGGTTIVVVASDLEEEAPIWWLRVKQASERGANLIVVNARPTKLDKYAAKKITYEYGDEVNAVDGLTDAVKGSENLVV
;
A
#
# COMPACT_ATOMS: atom_id res chain seq x y z
N MET A 1 11.37 -1.58 -19.68
CA MET A 1 10.25 -2.53 -19.82
C MET A 1 9.24 -2.12 -20.89
N CYS A 2 8.26 -1.23 -20.66
CA CYS A 2 7.12 -1.10 -21.59
C CYS A 2 7.30 -0.21 -22.84
N ARG A 3 8.24 0.74 -22.85
CA ARG A 3 8.45 1.71 -23.97
C ARG A 3 7.24 2.58 -24.36
N MET A 4 6.18 2.67 -23.54
CA MET A 4 5.01 3.51 -23.87
C MET A 4 5.28 5.03 -23.70
N CYS A 5 6.26 5.40 -22.88
CA CYS A 5 6.62 6.78 -22.56
C CYS A 5 7.64 7.40 -23.54
N LEU A 6 7.68 6.93 -24.79
CA LEU A 6 8.60 7.48 -25.78
C LEU A 6 8.25 8.95 -26.09
N VAL A 7 9.29 9.78 -26.15
CA VAL A 7 9.24 11.22 -26.45
C VAL A 7 10.41 11.61 -27.34
N GLU A 8 10.25 12.69 -28.11
CA GLU A 8 11.34 13.26 -28.90
C GLU A 8 12.04 14.34 -28.06
N VAL A 9 13.32 14.12 -27.74
CA VAL A 9 14.12 14.99 -26.88
C VAL A 9 15.13 15.77 -27.71
N GLY A 10 15.16 17.08 -27.51
CA GLY A 10 16.14 18.00 -28.05
C GLY A 10 16.99 18.58 -26.93
N ARG A 11 18.29 18.69 -27.20
CA ARG A 11 19.26 19.28 -26.27
C ARG A 11 19.95 20.47 -26.93
N VAL A 12 20.40 21.41 -26.11
CA VAL A 12 21.19 22.56 -26.57
C VAL A 12 22.47 22.05 -27.23
N GLN A 13 22.68 22.44 -28.49
CA GLN A 13 23.89 22.09 -29.21
C GLN A 13 25.07 22.88 -28.63
N ARG A 14 26.13 22.17 -28.24
CA ARG A 14 27.40 22.76 -27.80
C ARG A 14 28.50 22.44 -28.80
N ASP A 15 29.36 23.41 -29.05
CA ASP A 15 30.56 23.22 -29.85
C ASP A 15 31.49 22.23 -29.13
N ARG A 16 32.00 21.24 -29.86
CA ARG A 16 32.81 20.15 -29.27
C ARG A 16 34.21 20.61 -28.89
N ALA A 17 34.74 21.65 -29.52
CA ALA A 17 36.07 22.17 -29.25
C ALA A 17 36.04 23.20 -28.11
N THR A 18 35.00 24.04 -28.02
CA THR A 18 34.95 25.15 -27.06
C THR A 18 33.98 24.93 -25.90
N GLY A 19 33.05 23.98 -26.01
CA GLY A 19 31.99 23.75 -25.02
C GLY A 19 30.91 24.85 -24.96
N GLN A 20 31.05 25.89 -25.77
CA GLN A 20 30.11 27.01 -25.84
C GLN A 20 28.82 26.59 -26.55
N VAL A 21 27.72 27.24 -26.18
CA VAL A 21 26.41 27.02 -26.81
C VAL A 21 26.45 27.54 -28.24
N VAL A 22 26.07 26.68 -29.18
CA VAL A 22 25.88 27.07 -30.57
C VAL A 22 24.58 27.85 -30.66
N MET A 23 24.66 29.10 -31.11
CA MET A 23 23.50 29.99 -31.28
C MET A 23 22.97 29.92 -32.72
N GLU A 24 21.66 30.02 -32.87
CA GLU A 24 20.94 30.19 -34.14
C GLU A 24 20.15 31.49 -34.05
N GLY A 25 20.75 32.60 -34.49
CA GLY A 25 20.27 33.95 -34.18
C GLY A 25 20.40 34.25 -32.69
N ASP A 26 19.34 34.77 -32.08
CA ASP A 26 19.31 35.13 -30.65
C ASP A 26 18.99 33.95 -29.71
N LYS A 27 18.85 32.74 -30.25
CA LYS A 27 18.43 31.55 -29.48
C LYS A 27 19.46 30.41 -29.54
N PRO A 28 19.61 29.61 -28.47
CA PRO A 28 20.38 28.38 -28.53
C PRO A 28 19.85 27.44 -29.61
N LYS A 29 20.73 26.88 -30.42
CA LYS A 29 20.39 25.87 -31.41
C LYS A 29 20.03 24.56 -30.72
N ILE A 30 18.89 23.99 -31.06
CA ILE A 30 18.39 22.74 -30.45
C ILE A 30 18.59 21.57 -31.40
N ALA A 31 19.35 20.57 -30.95
CA ALA A 31 19.56 19.33 -31.68
C ALA A 31 18.65 18.22 -31.13
N PHE A 32 17.68 17.77 -31.93
CA PHE A 32 16.81 16.64 -31.58
C PHE A 32 17.51 15.31 -31.82
N ALA A 33 17.35 14.38 -30.87
CA ALA A 33 17.93 13.05 -30.95
C ALA A 33 17.34 12.26 -32.15
N PRO A 34 18.16 11.48 -32.87
CA PRO A 34 17.69 10.71 -34.02
C PRO A 34 16.68 9.61 -33.60
N LYS A 35 16.80 9.07 -32.39
CA LYS A 35 15.87 8.09 -31.82
C LYS A 35 15.02 8.74 -30.73
N LEU A 36 13.81 8.21 -30.53
CA LEU A 36 12.98 8.59 -29.39
C LEU A 36 13.60 8.07 -28.10
N GLU A 37 13.46 8.85 -27.03
CA GLU A 37 13.96 8.51 -25.70
C GLU A 37 12.80 8.15 -24.77
N THR A 38 13.06 7.36 -23.74
CA THR A 38 12.06 6.99 -22.73
C THR A 38 11.98 8.04 -21.65
N ALA A 39 10.85 8.76 -21.57
CA ALA A 39 10.63 9.84 -20.61
C ALA A 39 10.79 9.39 -19.14
N CYS A 40 10.52 8.11 -18.85
CA CYS A 40 10.60 7.59 -17.48
C CYS A 40 12.04 7.33 -16.98
N THR A 41 13.06 7.47 -17.84
CA THR A 41 14.47 7.19 -17.47
C THR A 41 15.44 8.28 -17.88
N VAL A 42 15.03 9.23 -18.72
CA VAL A 42 15.88 10.36 -19.12
C VAL A 42 15.81 11.44 -18.03
N PRO A 43 16.93 11.83 -17.41
CA PRO A 43 16.96 12.95 -16.46
C PRO A 43 16.61 14.26 -17.16
N VAL A 44 15.97 15.18 -16.44
CA VAL A 44 15.75 16.54 -16.93
C VAL A 44 17.05 17.32 -16.88
N GLU A 45 17.28 18.17 -17.89
CA GLU A 45 18.49 18.99 -18.01
C GLU A 45 18.11 20.42 -18.40
N GLU A 46 18.94 21.40 -18.01
CA GLU A 46 18.73 22.80 -18.35
C GLU A 46 18.71 23.00 -19.88
N GLY A 47 17.70 23.73 -20.38
CA GLY A 47 17.51 23.94 -21.81
C GLY A 47 17.06 22.71 -22.61
N MET A 48 16.60 21.62 -21.96
CA MET A 48 16.03 20.47 -22.65
C MET A 48 14.67 20.82 -23.29
N HIS A 49 14.48 20.44 -24.55
CA HIS A 49 13.20 20.57 -25.27
C HIS A 49 12.56 19.20 -25.48
N VAL A 50 11.32 19.01 -25.02
CA VAL A 50 10.62 17.73 -25.15
C VAL A 50 9.38 17.88 -26.01
N ARG A 51 9.26 17.07 -27.06
CA ARG A 51 8.08 16.98 -27.93
C ARG A 51 7.35 15.67 -27.66
N THR A 52 6.08 15.77 -27.31
CA THR A 52 5.23 14.63 -26.88
C THR A 52 4.08 14.33 -27.83
N LEU A 53 3.78 15.27 -28.74
CA LEU A 53 2.69 15.26 -29.71
C LEU A 53 3.25 15.54 -31.11
N ASN A 54 3.85 14.52 -31.72
CA ASN A 54 4.28 14.56 -33.11
C ASN A 54 4.09 13.17 -33.74
N SER A 55 4.12 13.12 -35.08
CA SER A 55 3.86 11.88 -35.84
C SER A 55 4.80 10.73 -35.46
N LYS A 56 6.07 11.03 -35.16
CA LYS A 56 7.07 10.03 -34.76
C LYS A 56 6.72 9.39 -33.42
N VAL A 57 6.32 10.19 -32.42
CA VAL A 57 5.93 9.72 -31.09
C VAL A 57 4.60 8.96 -31.14
N GLU A 58 3.64 9.45 -31.91
CA GLU A 58 2.34 8.80 -32.08
C GLU A 58 2.47 7.42 -32.75
N ALA A 59 3.25 7.33 -33.83
CA ALA A 59 3.55 6.07 -34.50
C ALA A 59 4.23 5.07 -33.55
N ALA A 60 5.24 5.51 -32.79
CA ALA A 60 5.93 4.64 -31.84
C ALA A 60 5.02 4.11 -30.73
N ARG A 61 4.10 4.94 -30.19
CA ARG A 61 3.11 4.52 -29.19
C ARG A 61 2.14 3.49 -29.75
N LYS A 62 1.67 3.69 -30.99
CA LYS A 62 0.82 2.74 -31.71
C LYS A 62 1.50 1.38 -31.88
N ASP A 63 2.75 1.38 -32.32
CA ASP A 63 3.54 0.16 -32.51
C ASP A 63 3.75 -0.57 -31.17
N VAL A 64 4.11 0.15 -30.11
CA VAL A 64 4.27 -0.42 -28.77
C VAL A 64 2.98 -1.06 -28.26
N VAL A 65 1.84 -0.39 -28.41
CA VAL A 65 0.54 -0.97 -28.03
C VAL A 65 0.25 -2.22 -28.83
N GLU A 66 0.49 -2.23 -30.14
CA GLU A 66 0.31 -3.43 -30.97
C GLU A 66 1.19 -4.58 -30.49
N PHE A 67 2.46 -4.32 -30.16
CA PHE A 67 3.36 -5.33 -29.57
C PHE A 67 2.85 -5.89 -28.25
N LEU A 68 2.38 -5.03 -27.34
CA LEU A 68 1.80 -5.48 -26.06
C LEU A 68 0.58 -6.38 -26.28
N LEU A 69 -0.21 -6.12 -27.33
CA LEU A 69 -1.40 -6.89 -27.66
C LEU A 69 -1.11 -8.19 -28.43
N THR A 70 0.11 -8.42 -28.92
CA THR A 70 0.44 -9.67 -29.65
C THR A 70 0.25 -10.94 -28.82
N SER A 71 0.47 -10.88 -27.51
CA SER A 71 0.31 -12.04 -26.61
C SER A 71 -0.79 -11.84 -25.55
N HIS A 72 -1.39 -10.64 -25.47
CA HIS A 72 -2.49 -10.38 -24.55
C HIS A 72 -3.81 -11.04 -25.04
N PRO A 73 -4.56 -11.73 -24.16
CA PRO A 73 -5.80 -12.41 -24.54
C PRO A 73 -6.96 -11.42 -24.71
N LEU A 74 -7.98 -11.81 -25.47
CA LEU A 74 -9.21 -11.03 -25.66
C LEU A 74 -10.21 -11.22 -24.50
N ASP A 75 -9.70 -11.17 -23.27
CA ASP A 75 -10.44 -11.46 -22.04
C ASP A 75 -11.18 -10.22 -21.49
N CYS A 76 -11.11 -9.05 -22.13
CA CYS A 76 -11.69 -7.80 -21.62
C CYS A 76 -13.13 -7.94 -21.07
N PRO A 77 -14.06 -8.68 -21.71
CA PRO A 77 -15.42 -8.86 -21.21
C PRO A 77 -15.53 -9.67 -19.92
N ILE A 78 -14.55 -10.53 -19.61
CA ILE A 78 -14.55 -11.38 -18.42
C ILE A 78 -13.55 -10.93 -17.36
N CYS A 79 -12.52 -10.17 -17.74
CA CYS A 79 -11.44 -9.68 -16.90
C CYS A 79 -11.94 -8.72 -15.80
N ASP A 80 -11.61 -9.00 -14.54
CA ASP A 80 -12.03 -8.16 -13.39
C ASP A 80 -11.48 -6.74 -13.42
N LYS A 81 -10.33 -6.56 -14.08
CA LYS A 81 -9.71 -5.24 -14.25
C LYS A 81 -10.29 -4.45 -15.42
N GLY A 82 -11.24 -5.03 -16.17
CA GLY A 82 -11.96 -4.32 -17.22
C GLY A 82 -12.58 -3.04 -16.68
N GLY A 83 -12.48 -1.93 -17.42
CA GLY A 83 -12.96 -0.61 -17.00
C GLY A 83 -12.01 0.18 -16.10
N GLU A 84 -10.99 -0.46 -15.52
CA GLU A 84 -9.93 0.21 -14.76
C GLU A 84 -8.52 -0.20 -15.20
N CYS A 85 -8.40 -0.80 -16.40
CA CYS A 85 -7.15 -1.34 -16.94
C CYS A 85 -6.36 -0.26 -17.70
N PRO A 86 -5.16 0.17 -17.25
CA PRO A 86 -4.32 1.09 -18.00
C PRO A 86 -4.02 0.63 -19.44
N LEU A 87 -3.80 -0.67 -19.70
CA LEU A 87 -3.57 -1.16 -21.05
C LEU A 87 -4.81 -0.97 -21.95
N GLN A 88 -6.01 -1.18 -21.41
CA GLN A 88 -7.26 -0.91 -22.14
C GLN A 88 -7.34 0.56 -22.53
N ASN A 89 -7.09 1.47 -21.58
CA ASN A 89 -7.11 2.92 -21.82
C ASN A 89 -6.06 3.36 -22.86
N LEU A 90 -4.85 2.81 -22.78
CA LEU A 90 -3.80 3.07 -23.77
C LEU A 90 -4.18 2.54 -25.15
N THR A 91 -4.85 1.38 -25.22
CA THR A 91 -5.34 0.81 -26.47
C THR A 91 -6.43 1.67 -27.09
N MET A 92 -7.39 2.13 -26.30
CA MET A 92 -8.44 3.05 -26.78
C MET A 92 -7.88 4.38 -27.26
N ARG A 93 -6.78 4.86 -26.65
CA ARG A 93 -6.17 6.15 -27.00
C ARG A 93 -5.18 6.10 -28.16
N HIS A 94 -4.40 5.04 -28.28
CA HIS A 94 -3.26 4.95 -29.19
C HIS A 94 -3.24 3.68 -30.05
N GLY A 95 -4.05 2.68 -29.71
CA GLY A 95 -4.03 1.38 -30.37
C GLY A 95 -4.63 1.44 -31.78
N PRO A 96 -4.23 0.50 -32.66
CA PRO A 96 -4.88 0.35 -33.95
C PRO A 96 -6.29 -0.23 -33.75
N GLY A 97 -7.27 0.22 -34.56
CA GLY A 97 -8.64 -0.33 -34.51
C GLY A 97 -8.74 -1.79 -34.96
N THR A 98 -7.72 -2.31 -35.65
CA THR A 98 -7.61 -3.70 -36.09
C THR A 98 -6.21 -4.25 -35.78
N SER A 99 -6.13 -5.54 -35.44
CA SER A 99 -4.86 -6.24 -35.21
C SER A 99 -4.37 -6.87 -36.51
N ARG A 100 -3.09 -6.70 -36.84
CA ARG A 100 -2.43 -7.47 -37.91
C ARG A 100 -2.04 -8.88 -37.45
N PHE A 101 -1.94 -9.09 -36.14
CA PHE A 101 -1.55 -10.35 -35.54
C PHE A 101 -2.69 -11.36 -35.58
N ILE A 102 -2.39 -12.60 -36.00
CA ILE A 102 -3.36 -13.69 -36.14
C ILE A 102 -3.74 -14.21 -34.75
N TYR A 103 -5.04 -14.29 -34.47
CA TYR A 103 -5.54 -14.67 -33.15
C TYR A 103 -5.05 -16.05 -32.68
N GLY A 104 -5.05 -17.05 -33.57
CA GLY A 104 -4.62 -18.41 -33.26
C GLY A 104 -3.12 -18.57 -32.97
N GLU A 105 -2.31 -17.54 -33.23
CA GLU A 105 -0.85 -17.54 -32.96
C GLU A 105 -0.48 -16.82 -31.66
N LYS A 106 -1.48 -16.37 -30.90
CA LYS A 106 -1.26 -15.75 -29.59
C LYS A 106 -0.66 -16.80 -28.64
N LEU A 107 0.18 -16.33 -27.73
CA LEU A 107 0.76 -17.22 -26.73
C LEU A 107 -0.34 -17.56 -25.73
N HIS A 108 -0.48 -18.86 -25.46
CA HIS A 108 -1.34 -19.35 -24.41
C HIS A 108 -0.53 -19.74 -23.18
N SER A 109 -1.08 -19.51 -22.00
CA SER A 109 -0.43 -19.72 -20.71
C SER A 109 -1.49 -20.02 -19.65
N GLU A 110 -1.06 -20.51 -18.49
CA GLU A 110 -1.99 -20.85 -17.42
C GLU A 110 -2.78 -19.62 -16.94
N LYS A 111 -4.06 -19.85 -16.69
CA LYS A 111 -4.98 -18.89 -16.07
C LYS A 111 -5.39 -19.43 -14.71
N HIS A 112 -5.86 -18.54 -13.85
CA HIS A 112 -6.39 -18.91 -12.54
C HIS A 112 -5.38 -19.66 -11.65
N VAL A 113 -4.11 -19.24 -11.69
CA VAL A 113 -3.05 -19.86 -10.87
C VAL A 113 -3.09 -19.23 -9.47
N PRO A 114 -3.35 -19.99 -8.40
CA PRO A 114 -3.23 -19.47 -7.03
C PRO A 114 -1.76 -19.15 -6.74
N LEU A 115 -1.48 -17.96 -6.20
CA LEU A 115 -0.15 -17.63 -5.67
C LEU A 115 -0.13 -17.96 -4.18
N GLY A 116 0.05 -19.25 -3.88
CA GLY A 116 -0.14 -19.86 -2.55
C GLY A 116 -0.80 -21.24 -2.67
N THR A 117 -1.20 -21.83 -1.56
CA THR A 117 -2.11 -22.99 -1.61
C THR A 117 -3.52 -22.52 -1.98
N GLU A 118 -4.34 -23.36 -2.60
CA GLU A 118 -5.71 -22.98 -3.01
C GLU A 118 -6.56 -22.39 -1.86
N ASP A 119 -6.40 -22.95 -0.66
CA ASP A 119 -7.14 -22.50 0.51
C ASP A 119 -6.66 -21.12 1.01
N ASN A 120 -5.35 -20.85 0.93
CA ASN A 120 -4.73 -19.67 1.55
C ASN A 120 -4.30 -18.58 0.56
N ALA A 121 -4.40 -18.81 -0.75
CA ALA A 121 -3.99 -17.83 -1.76
C ALA A 121 -4.87 -16.57 -1.67
N LEU A 122 -4.25 -15.44 -1.37
CA LEU A 122 -4.92 -14.13 -1.39
C LEU A 122 -4.98 -13.54 -2.81
N ILE A 123 -4.06 -13.98 -3.68
CA ILE A 123 -3.83 -13.46 -5.02
C ILE A 123 -3.91 -14.59 -6.04
N TYR A 124 -4.64 -14.35 -7.12
CA TYR A 124 -4.67 -15.21 -8.31
C TYR A 124 -3.93 -14.55 -9.46
N LEU A 125 -3.24 -15.39 -10.24
CA LEU A 125 -2.46 -15.02 -11.41
C LEU A 125 -3.07 -15.59 -12.70
N ASP A 126 -3.44 -14.71 -13.62
CA ASP A 126 -3.76 -15.04 -15.01
C ASP A 126 -2.53 -14.69 -15.88
N ARG A 127 -1.64 -15.66 -16.14
CA ARG A 127 -0.32 -15.42 -16.78
C ARG A 127 -0.45 -14.83 -18.18
N GLU A 128 -1.44 -15.27 -18.96
CA GLU A 128 -1.68 -14.74 -20.31
C GLU A 128 -1.93 -13.22 -20.32
N ARG A 129 -2.53 -12.67 -19.25
CA ARG A 129 -2.84 -11.24 -19.19
C ARG A 129 -1.60 -10.41 -18.85
N CYS A 130 -0.52 -11.02 -18.37
CA CYS A 130 0.70 -10.31 -17.95
C CYS A 130 1.42 -9.71 -19.16
N ILE A 131 1.77 -8.43 -19.07
CA ILE A 131 2.59 -7.73 -20.07
C ILE A 131 4.06 -7.62 -19.67
N GLN A 132 4.49 -8.42 -18.69
CA GLN A 132 5.89 -8.53 -18.24
C GLN A 132 6.53 -7.17 -17.89
N CYS A 133 5.75 -6.26 -17.28
CA CYS A 133 6.21 -4.91 -16.99
C CYS A 133 7.15 -4.77 -15.78
N ALA A 134 7.35 -5.87 -15.03
CA ALA A 134 8.14 -5.97 -13.80
C ALA A 134 7.64 -5.14 -12.60
N ARG A 135 6.44 -4.54 -12.65
CA ARG A 135 5.94 -3.73 -11.53
C ARG A 135 5.74 -4.55 -10.24
N CYS A 136 5.16 -5.74 -10.34
CA CYS A 136 4.95 -6.62 -9.18
C CYS A 136 6.27 -7.12 -8.58
N THR A 137 7.20 -7.56 -9.43
CA THR A 137 8.51 -8.07 -8.99
C THR A 137 9.35 -6.96 -8.35
N ARG A 138 9.39 -5.77 -8.97
CA ARG A 138 10.07 -4.59 -8.40
C ARG A 138 9.42 -4.11 -7.12
N PHE A 139 8.09 -4.14 -7.01
CA PHE A 139 7.43 -3.78 -5.76
C PHE A 139 7.81 -4.75 -4.63
N SER A 140 7.76 -6.05 -4.90
CA SER A 140 8.10 -7.08 -3.92
C SER A 140 9.54 -6.91 -3.43
N ASP A 141 10.47 -6.70 -4.37
CA ASP A 141 11.89 -6.49 -4.15
C ASP A 141 12.21 -5.15 -3.45
N GLU A 142 11.85 -4.04 -4.08
CA GLU A 142 12.28 -2.70 -3.71
C GLU A 142 11.44 -2.09 -2.58
N VAL A 143 10.13 -2.38 -2.52
CA VAL A 143 9.21 -1.75 -1.55
C VAL A 143 8.94 -2.68 -0.39
N ALA A 144 8.40 -3.87 -0.66
CA ALA A 144 8.06 -4.86 0.37
C ALA A 144 9.28 -5.57 0.97
N GLY A 145 10.46 -5.48 0.34
CA GLY A 145 11.68 -6.15 0.81
C GLY A 145 11.55 -7.67 0.89
N ASP A 146 10.68 -8.24 0.06
CA ASP A 146 10.30 -9.65 -0.02
C ASP A 146 10.57 -10.16 -1.44
N HIS A 147 11.65 -10.91 -1.65
CA HIS A 147 12.03 -11.43 -2.98
C HIS A 147 11.24 -12.71 -3.34
N VAL A 148 9.92 -12.69 -3.18
CA VAL A 148 9.07 -13.89 -3.23
C VAL A 148 8.34 -14.10 -4.55
N ILE A 149 8.36 -13.12 -5.46
CA ILE A 149 7.75 -13.18 -6.80
C ILE A 149 8.73 -12.67 -7.84
N GLY A 150 8.84 -13.37 -8.97
CA GLY A 150 9.76 -12.95 -10.04
C GLY A 150 9.48 -13.60 -11.38
N PHE A 151 10.39 -13.35 -12.33
CA PHE A 151 10.30 -13.91 -13.67
C PHE A 151 10.98 -15.29 -13.75
N TYR A 152 10.32 -16.20 -14.43
CA TYR A 152 10.86 -17.47 -14.88
C TYR A 152 10.88 -17.51 -16.42
N GLU A 153 11.75 -18.33 -17.01
CA GLU A 153 12.02 -18.38 -18.46
C GLU A 153 12.62 -17.09 -19.09
N ARG A 154 12.74 -17.06 -20.42
CA ARG A 154 13.29 -15.94 -21.20
C ARG A 154 12.49 -15.66 -22.47
N GLY A 155 12.59 -14.42 -22.96
CA GLY A 155 11.94 -13.98 -24.19
C GLY A 155 10.41 -14.02 -24.08
N ARG A 156 9.73 -14.48 -25.14
CA ARG A 156 8.25 -14.55 -25.19
C ARG A 156 7.67 -15.50 -24.12
N LYS A 157 8.45 -16.48 -23.64
CA LYS A 157 8.02 -17.46 -22.63
C LYS A 157 8.11 -16.96 -21.19
N ILE A 158 8.56 -15.73 -20.95
CA ILE A 158 8.65 -15.18 -19.59
C ILE A 158 7.29 -15.26 -18.89
N GLU A 159 7.31 -15.82 -17.70
CA GLU A 159 6.14 -15.90 -16.83
C GLU A 159 6.45 -15.47 -15.40
N ILE A 160 5.40 -15.18 -14.64
CA ILE A 160 5.51 -14.84 -13.23
C ILE A 160 5.35 -16.13 -12.40
N VAL A 161 6.27 -16.33 -11.46
CA VAL A 161 6.27 -17.43 -10.49
C VAL A 161 6.56 -16.93 -9.08
N THR A 162 6.26 -17.75 -8.08
CA THR A 162 6.63 -17.52 -6.67
C THR A 162 7.91 -18.28 -6.32
N PHE A 163 8.74 -17.71 -5.47
CA PHE A 163 9.99 -18.31 -4.98
C PHE A 163 9.98 -18.57 -3.46
N SER A 164 8.80 -18.52 -2.83
CA SER A 164 8.61 -18.75 -1.40
C SER A 164 7.77 -19.99 -1.13
N ASP A 165 7.94 -20.54 0.07
CA ASP A 165 7.05 -21.54 0.66
C ASP A 165 6.67 -21.07 2.09
N PRO A 166 5.39 -20.73 2.37
CA PRO A 166 4.24 -20.81 1.47
C PRO A 166 4.33 -19.86 0.26
N GLY A 167 3.58 -20.17 -0.80
CA GLY A 167 3.59 -19.39 -2.04
C GLY A 167 3.13 -17.94 -1.81
N PHE A 168 3.93 -16.99 -2.32
CA PHE A 168 3.75 -15.54 -2.18
C PHE A 168 3.68 -15.06 -0.72
N ASP A 169 4.65 -15.47 0.09
CA ASP A 169 4.79 -15.09 1.50
C ASP A 169 5.24 -13.63 1.66
N SER A 170 4.27 -12.70 1.67
CA SER A 170 4.51 -11.29 1.97
C SER A 170 3.26 -10.69 2.60
N LYS A 171 3.45 -9.81 3.58
CA LYS A 171 2.34 -9.06 4.23
C LYS A 171 1.84 -7.88 3.40
N PHE A 172 2.39 -7.71 2.20
CA PHE A 172 2.06 -6.64 1.27
C PHE A 172 1.66 -7.19 -0.10
N SER A 173 1.39 -8.50 -0.22
CA SER A 173 1.12 -9.21 -1.48
C SER A 173 -0.01 -8.56 -2.27
N GLY A 174 -1.05 -8.08 -1.60
CA GLY A 174 -2.22 -7.44 -2.20
C GLY A 174 -1.93 -6.13 -2.92
N ASN A 175 -0.87 -5.40 -2.59
CA ASN A 175 -0.52 -4.19 -3.33
C ASN A 175 -0.10 -4.49 -4.77
N THR A 176 0.31 -5.73 -5.07
CA THR A 176 0.63 -6.13 -6.44
C THR A 176 -0.58 -6.09 -7.37
N THR A 177 -1.80 -6.28 -6.87
CA THR A 177 -3.03 -6.20 -7.67
C THR A 177 -3.34 -4.77 -8.09
N ASP A 178 -2.96 -3.80 -7.27
CA ASP A 178 -3.24 -2.38 -7.53
C ASP A 178 -2.29 -1.85 -8.62
N ILE A 179 -0.99 -2.13 -8.47
CA ILE A 179 0.06 -1.64 -9.37
C ILE A 179 0.11 -2.38 -10.71
N CYS A 180 -0.40 -3.62 -10.77
CA CYS A 180 -0.44 -4.41 -11.99
C CYS A 180 -1.30 -3.70 -13.04
N PRO A 181 -0.78 -3.29 -14.21
CA PRO A 181 -1.52 -2.43 -15.14
C PRO A 181 -2.54 -3.19 -16.01
N VAL A 182 -2.76 -4.47 -15.70
CA VAL A 182 -3.57 -5.44 -16.43
C VAL A 182 -4.22 -6.40 -15.43
N GLY A 183 -5.25 -7.12 -15.83
CA GLY A 183 -5.94 -8.09 -14.95
C GLY A 183 -5.19 -9.40 -14.76
N ALA A 184 -3.86 -9.36 -14.67
CA ALA A 184 -3.03 -10.53 -14.45
C ALA A 184 -2.97 -10.92 -12.97
N LEU A 185 -2.89 -9.95 -12.06
CA LEU A 185 -2.90 -10.19 -10.62
C LEU A 185 -4.22 -9.64 -10.05
N THR A 186 -5.03 -10.51 -9.47
CA THR A 186 -6.34 -10.16 -8.90
C THR A 186 -6.47 -10.71 -7.49
N THR A 187 -7.17 -10.00 -6.61
CA THR A 187 -7.47 -10.51 -5.26
C THR A 187 -8.52 -11.62 -5.32
N LYS A 188 -8.43 -12.59 -4.40
CA LYS A 188 -9.44 -13.64 -4.22
C LYS A 188 -10.82 -13.03 -3.94
N ASP A 189 -10.89 -12.01 -3.08
CA ASP A 189 -12.16 -11.34 -2.69
C ASP A 189 -12.91 -10.66 -3.84
N PHE A 190 -12.18 -10.10 -4.81
CA PHE A 190 -12.79 -9.28 -5.86
C PHE A 190 -13.05 -10.06 -7.15
N ARG A 191 -12.31 -11.15 -7.37
CA ARG A 191 -12.39 -11.95 -8.60
C ARG A 191 -13.84 -12.35 -8.89
N PHE A 192 -14.36 -11.90 -10.02
CA PHE A 192 -15.73 -12.10 -10.49
C PHE A 192 -16.85 -11.62 -9.53
N GLY A 193 -16.53 -10.79 -8.54
CA GLY A 193 -17.51 -10.31 -7.55
C GLY A 193 -18.31 -9.07 -7.99
N ALA A 194 -17.72 -8.22 -8.83
CA ALA A 194 -18.33 -7.01 -9.37
C ALA A 194 -17.48 -6.42 -10.51
N ARG A 195 -18.03 -5.45 -11.26
CA ARG A 195 -17.25 -4.59 -12.15
C ARG A 195 -16.82 -3.31 -11.45
N PRO A 196 -15.63 -2.77 -11.75
CA PRO A 196 -15.15 -1.53 -11.13
C PRO A 196 -16.14 -0.35 -11.19
N TRP A 197 -16.86 -0.20 -12.31
CA TRP A 197 -17.84 0.88 -12.50
C TRP A 197 -19.17 0.68 -11.74
N GLU A 198 -19.42 -0.50 -11.16
CA GLU A 198 -20.59 -0.78 -10.32
C GLU A 198 -20.36 -0.44 -8.85
N LEU A 199 -19.12 -0.14 -8.46
CA LEU A 199 -18.72 0.05 -7.07
C LEU A 199 -18.94 1.49 -6.62
N ILE A 200 -19.44 1.65 -5.40
CA ILE A 200 -19.40 2.90 -4.66
C ILE A 200 -18.07 2.95 -3.90
N ASN A 201 -17.24 3.93 -4.22
CA ASN A 201 -15.94 4.14 -3.60
C ASN A 201 -16.07 5.13 -2.44
N SER A 202 -16.03 4.66 -1.20
CA SER A 202 -16.12 5.50 0.00
C SER A 202 -14.74 5.70 0.61
N ALA A 203 -14.28 6.95 0.77
CA ALA A 203 -13.04 7.23 1.49
C ALA A 203 -13.17 6.89 2.98
N SER A 204 -12.19 6.20 3.54
CA SER A 204 -12.16 5.81 4.96
C SER A 204 -10.72 5.63 5.46
N ILE A 205 -10.58 5.17 6.70
CA ILE A 205 -9.32 4.98 7.42
C ILE A 205 -9.29 3.56 8.01
N CYS A 206 -8.13 2.90 7.94
CA CYS A 206 -7.93 1.55 8.44
C CYS A 206 -7.96 1.48 9.99
N PRO A 207 -8.84 0.66 10.61
CA PRO A 207 -8.94 0.55 12.06
C PRO A 207 -8.08 -0.59 12.66
N HIS A 208 -7.21 -1.23 11.86
CA HIS A 208 -6.52 -2.46 12.29
C HIS A 208 -5.23 -2.24 13.09
N CYS A 209 -4.60 -1.08 12.98
CA CYS A 209 -3.35 -0.74 13.68
C CYS A 209 -3.21 0.79 13.79
N PRO A 210 -2.25 1.31 14.58
CA PRO A 210 -2.13 2.74 14.87
C PRO A 210 -1.77 3.60 13.65
N VAL A 211 -1.29 2.98 12.56
CA VAL A 211 -0.90 3.69 11.33
C VAL A 211 -2.08 4.49 10.75
N GLY A 212 -3.30 3.95 10.78
CA GLY A 212 -4.46 4.61 10.18
C GLY A 212 -4.32 4.81 8.66
N CYS A 213 -3.95 3.75 7.92
CA CYS A 213 -3.80 3.83 6.46
C CYS A 213 -5.06 4.42 5.79
N ASN A 214 -4.86 5.31 4.83
CA ASN A 214 -5.96 5.90 4.07
C ASN A 214 -6.42 4.88 3.02
N LEU A 215 -7.73 4.62 2.95
CA LEU A 215 -8.29 3.59 2.08
C LEU A 215 -9.59 4.02 1.41
N HIS A 216 -9.96 3.29 0.35
CA HIS A 216 -11.29 3.27 -0.23
C HIS A 216 -11.95 1.94 0.11
N VAL A 217 -13.14 2.02 0.70
CA VAL A 217 -14.03 0.88 0.89
C VAL A 217 -14.94 0.82 -0.34
N ASN A 218 -14.75 -0.20 -1.16
CA ASN A 218 -15.54 -0.36 -2.37
C ASN A 218 -16.74 -1.25 -2.07
N THR A 219 -17.93 -0.68 -2.09
CA THR A 219 -19.17 -1.39 -1.78
C THR A 219 -20.06 -1.55 -3.00
N ARG A 220 -20.89 -2.59 -2.98
CA ARG A 220 -21.93 -2.82 -3.99
C ARG A 220 -23.19 -3.30 -3.31
N ARG A 221 -24.34 -2.85 -3.80
CA ARG A 221 -25.63 -3.40 -3.39
C ARG A 221 -25.83 -4.78 -4.02
N THR A 222 -26.06 -5.82 -3.22
CA THR A 222 -26.30 -7.17 -3.74
C THR A 222 -27.80 -7.46 -3.88
N GLY A 223 -28.19 -8.05 -5.01
CA GLY A 223 -29.59 -8.18 -5.42
C GLY A 223 -30.44 -9.13 -4.56
N ALA A 224 -29.84 -10.12 -3.89
CA ALA A 224 -30.58 -11.09 -3.08
C ALA A 224 -30.96 -10.58 -1.68
N SER A 225 -30.20 -9.63 -1.11
CA SER A 225 -30.42 -9.12 0.25
C SER A 225 -30.78 -7.62 0.28
N GLY A 226 -30.55 -6.91 -0.83
CA GLY A 226 -30.67 -5.46 -0.91
C GLY A 226 -29.63 -4.70 -0.07
N LYS A 227 -28.71 -5.40 0.60
CA LYS A 227 -27.68 -4.83 1.49
C LYS A 227 -26.45 -4.40 0.69
N PHE A 228 -25.73 -3.44 1.24
CA PHE A 228 -24.39 -3.09 0.76
C PHE A 228 -23.37 -4.06 1.34
N GLU A 229 -22.56 -4.63 0.48
CA GLU A 229 -21.43 -5.49 0.84
C GLU A 229 -20.13 -4.83 0.40
N VAL A 230 -19.10 -4.96 1.23
CA VAL A 230 -17.73 -4.63 0.84
C VAL A 230 -17.26 -5.69 -0.17
N LYS A 231 -16.86 -5.24 -1.36
CA LYS A 231 -16.33 -6.12 -2.42
C LYS A 231 -14.80 -6.12 -2.48
N ARG A 232 -14.18 -5.01 -2.10
CA ARG A 232 -12.72 -4.90 -1.93
C ARG A 232 -12.35 -3.66 -1.13
N ILE A 233 -11.14 -3.66 -0.60
CA ILE A 233 -10.48 -2.48 -0.03
C ILE A 233 -9.32 -2.10 -0.94
N MET A 234 -9.23 -0.81 -1.28
CA MET A 234 -8.14 -0.25 -2.09
C MET A 234 -7.40 0.82 -1.29
N PRO A 235 -6.09 1.04 -1.52
CA PRO A 235 -5.39 2.16 -0.92
C PRO A 235 -5.95 3.49 -1.45
N ARG A 236 -5.99 4.50 -0.58
CA ARG A 236 -6.20 5.90 -0.97
C ARG A 236 -4.88 6.63 -0.80
N GLN A 237 -4.46 7.36 -1.83
CA GLN A 237 -3.14 7.97 -1.85
C GLN A 237 -3.00 9.02 -0.73
N ASN A 238 -1.97 8.88 0.11
CA ASN A 238 -1.59 9.85 1.13
C ASN A 238 -0.09 9.73 1.44
N GLU A 239 0.72 10.64 0.88
CA GLU A 239 2.19 10.64 1.00
C GLU A 239 2.70 10.78 2.44
N LEU A 240 1.90 11.36 3.36
CA LEU A 240 2.28 11.52 4.76
C LEU A 240 2.10 10.24 5.57
N VAL A 241 1.21 9.34 5.14
CA VAL A 241 0.84 8.14 5.90
C VAL A 241 1.30 6.88 5.19
N ASN A 242 0.67 6.55 4.06
CA ASN A 242 0.81 5.24 3.44
C ASN A 242 1.20 5.27 1.96
N GLU A 243 1.50 6.44 1.39
CA GLU A 243 1.72 6.63 -0.05
C GLU A 243 0.54 6.03 -0.83
N ILE A 244 0.72 4.88 -1.46
CA ILE A 244 -0.32 4.09 -2.13
C ILE A 244 -0.40 2.65 -1.60
N TRP A 245 0.19 2.38 -0.43
CA TRP A 245 0.34 1.04 0.12
C TRP A 245 -0.64 0.77 1.26
N ILE A 246 -1.10 -0.47 1.38
CA ILE A 246 -1.79 -0.99 2.56
C ILE A 246 -1.26 -2.40 2.87
N CYS A 247 -1.22 -2.79 4.14
CA CYS A 247 -0.89 -4.18 4.48
C CYS A 247 -2.07 -5.11 4.16
N ASP A 248 -1.77 -6.41 4.01
CA ASP A 248 -2.77 -7.41 3.68
C ASP A 248 -3.83 -7.56 4.77
N LYS A 249 -3.47 -7.34 6.04
CA LYS A 249 -4.43 -7.21 7.16
C LYS A 249 -5.47 -6.12 6.88
N GLY A 250 -5.05 -4.95 6.41
CA GLY A 250 -5.96 -3.85 6.10
C GLY A 250 -6.76 -4.07 4.81
N ARG A 251 -6.24 -4.88 3.88
CA ARG A 251 -6.88 -5.18 2.60
C ARG A 251 -7.94 -6.26 2.69
N PHE A 252 -7.63 -7.37 3.35
CA PHE A 252 -8.44 -8.59 3.38
C PHE A 252 -9.19 -8.77 4.71
N GLY A 253 -8.79 -8.05 5.76
CA GLY A 253 -9.37 -8.18 7.10
C GLY A 253 -10.75 -7.57 7.28
N HIS A 254 -11.56 -7.40 6.24
CA HIS A 254 -12.88 -6.76 6.30
C HIS A 254 -14.06 -7.74 6.47
N HIS A 255 -13.87 -9.04 6.24
CA HIS A 255 -14.94 -10.04 6.24
C HIS A 255 -15.78 -10.12 7.53
N PHE A 256 -15.24 -9.69 8.68
CA PHE A 256 -15.99 -9.63 9.94
C PHE A 256 -17.25 -8.75 9.85
N THR A 257 -17.31 -7.79 8.92
CA THR A 257 -18.47 -6.91 8.76
C THR A 257 -19.71 -7.64 8.25
N ALA A 258 -19.50 -8.76 7.54
CA ALA A 258 -20.53 -9.61 6.95
C ALA A 258 -20.61 -10.99 7.62
N SER A 259 -19.89 -11.21 8.73
CA SER A 259 -19.92 -12.48 9.44
C SER A 259 -21.35 -12.81 9.92
N PRO A 260 -21.81 -14.07 9.80
CA PRO A 260 -23.09 -14.50 10.37
C PRO A 260 -23.12 -14.38 11.90
N ASP A 261 -21.96 -14.39 12.57
CA ASP A 261 -21.84 -14.24 14.02
C ASP A 261 -21.94 -12.78 14.49
N ARG A 262 -22.07 -11.82 13.56
CA ARG A 262 -22.18 -10.41 13.91
C ARG A 262 -23.53 -10.14 14.58
N LEU A 263 -23.47 -9.65 15.82
CA LEU A 263 -24.68 -9.21 16.54
C LEU A 263 -25.35 -8.03 15.81
N THR A 264 -26.64 -8.18 15.51
CA THR A 264 -27.48 -7.15 14.87
C THR A 264 -28.62 -6.64 15.75
N THR A 265 -28.89 -7.33 16.86
CA THR A 265 -30.00 -7.05 17.77
C THR A 265 -29.48 -7.05 19.21
N PRO A 266 -29.97 -6.18 20.10
CA PRO A 266 -29.65 -6.24 21.52
C PRO A 266 -30.02 -7.59 22.14
N LEU A 267 -29.16 -8.09 23.02
CA LEU A 267 -29.40 -9.32 23.80
C LEU A 267 -29.38 -8.97 25.29
N ILE A 268 -30.37 -9.47 26.04
CA ILE A 268 -30.45 -9.34 27.50
C ILE A 268 -30.48 -10.72 28.15
N LYS A 269 -30.01 -10.80 29.40
CA LYS A 269 -29.97 -12.07 30.13
C LYS A 269 -31.29 -12.29 30.90
N LYS A 270 -32.08 -13.29 30.51
CA LYS A 270 -33.28 -13.76 31.22
C LYS A 270 -33.07 -15.23 31.60
N ASN A 271 -33.33 -15.58 32.87
CA ASN A 271 -33.18 -16.95 33.38
C ASN A 271 -31.82 -17.61 33.05
N GLY A 272 -30.74 -16.83 33.12
CA GLY A 272 -29.40 -17.33 32.84
C GLY A 272 -29.00 -17.38 31.36
N GLN A 273 -29.93 -17.14 30.42
CA GLN A 273 -29.68 -17.21 28.98
C GLN A 273 -29.81 -15.84 28.31
N LEU A 274 -29.03 -15.62 27.25
CA LEU A 274 -29.15 -14.43 26.41
C LEU A 274 -30.34 -14.61 25.47
N VAL A 275 -31.22 -13.61 25.42
CA VAL A 275 -32.39 -13.57 24.55
C VAL A 275 -32.47 -12.22 23.85
N GLU A 276 -33.02 -12.18 22.64
CA GLU A 276 -33.24 -10.95 21.90
C GLU A 276 -34.20 -10.01 22.64
N ALA A 277 -33.92 -8.70 22.56
CA ALA A 277 -34.73 -7.65 23.15
C ALA A 277 -34.85 -6.45 22.21
N SER A 278 -35.89 -5.65 22.41
CA SER A 278 -35.99 -4.34 21.77
C SER A 278 -34.94 -3.38 22.33
N TRP A 279 -34.66 -2.31 21.57
CA TRP A 279 -33.77 -1.24 22.06
C TRP A 279 -34.30 -0.58 23.33
N ASP A 280 -35.61 -0.32 23.43
CA ASP A 280 -36.21 0.29 24.62
C ASP A 280 -36.03 -0.60 25.86
N GLU A 281 -36.35 -1.89 25.75
CA GLU A 281 -36.20 -2.84 26.86
C GLU A 281 -34.73 -2.95 27.32
N ALA A 282 -33.81 -3.06 26.35
CA ALA A 282 -32.39 -3.17 26.65
C ALA A 282 -31.83 -1.90 27.32
N LEU A 283 -32.20 -0.72 26.80
CA LEU A 283 -31.72 0.56 27.31
C LEU A 283 -32.32 0.89 28.69
N ASP A 284 -33.60 0.61 28.92
CA ASP A 284 -34.24 0.78 30.23
C ASP A 284 -33.61 -0.13 31.29
N LEU A 285 -33.31 -1.38 30.91
CA LEU A 285 -32.60 -2.31 31.79
C LEU A 285 -31.18 -1.79 32.12
N VAL A 286 -30.42 -1.34 31.13
CA VAL A 286 -29.08 -0.77 31.36
C VAL A 286 -29.18 0.46 32.25
N ALA A 287 -30.07 1.41 31.96
CA ALA A 287 -30.24 2.63 32.74
C ALA A 287 -30.61 2.36 34.20
N SER A 288 -31.56 1.44 34.44
CA SER A 288 -31.95 1.07 35.81
C SER A 288 -30.79 0.44 36.60
N LYS A 289 -30.01 -0.44 35.96
CA LYS A 289 -28.84 -1.09 36.59
C LYS A 289 -27.72 -0.10 36.88
N LEU A 290 -27.43 0.81 35.95
CA LEU A 290 -26.41 1.85 36.15
C LEU A 290 -26.82 2.80 37.29
N LYS A 291 -28.08 3.23 37.35
CA LYS A 291 -28.59 4.06 38.46
C LYS A 291 -28.49 3.35 39.80
N ALA A 292 -28.84 2.06 39.86
CA ALA A 292 -28.75 1.27 41.08
C ALA A 292 -27.31 1.05 41.56
N ALA A 293 -26.35 0.94 40.64
CA ALA A 293 -24.93 0.78 40.96
C ALA A 293 -24.25 2.08 41.44
N GLY A 294 -24.79 3.26 41.07
CA GLY A 294 -24.30 4.55 41.55
C GLY A 294 -22.82 4.79 41.20
N SER A 295 -21.99 5.08 42.21
CA SER A 295 -20.56 5.37 42.03
C SER A 295 -19.68 4.15 41.77
N SER A 296 -20.23 2.93 41.87
CA SER A 296 -19.46 1.69 41.63
C SER A 296 -19.30 1.32 40.15
N VAL A 297 -19.77 2.17 39.25
CA VAL A 297 -19.76 1.93 37.80
C VAL A 297 -18.42 2.36 37.20
N TYR A 298 -17.85 1.49 36.36
CA TYR A 298 -16.68 1.78 35.52
C TYR A 298 -16.94 1.41 34.06
N GLY A 299 -16.56 2.27 33.12
CA GLY A 299 -16.68 2.01 31.69
C GLY A 299 -15.40 1.44 31.09
N LEU A 300 -15.49 0.31 30.38
CA LEU A 300 -14.37 -0.22 29.59
C LEU A 300 -14.75 -0.23 28.10
N ALA A 301 -14.11 0.63 27.31
CA ALA A 301 -14.38 0.78 25.88
C ALA A 301 -13.31 0.09 25.04
N GLY A 302 -13.64 -0.39 23.85
CA GLY A 302 -12.66 -0.99 22.95
C GLY A 302 -11.76 0.05 22.27
N GLY A 303 -10.47 -0.26 22.11
CA GLY A 303 -9.48 0.61 21.45
C GLY A 303 -9.66 0.88 19.96
N ARG A 304 -10.81 0.49 19.36
CA ARG A 304 -11.17 0.73 17.95
C ARG A 304 -12.30 1.75 17.79
N LEU A 305 -12.80 2.31 18.89
CA LEU A 305 -13.82 3.36 18.83
C LEU A 305 -13.25 4.62 18.17
N SER A 306 -14.16 5.40 17.58
CA SER A 306 -13.85 6.77 17.18
C SER A 306 -13.55 7.64 18.40
N ASN A 307 -12.90 8.79 18.17
CA ASN A 307 -12.63 9.74 19.24
C ASN A 307 -13.92 10.32 19.81
N GLU A 308 -14.92 10.52 18.95
CA GLU A 308 -16.25 11.03 19.26
C GLU A 308 -17.03 10.02 20.14
N ASP A 309 -17.05 8.75 19.74
CA ASP A 309 -17.73 7.70 20.52
C ASP A 309 -17.08 7.52 21.89
N PHE A 310 -15.75 7.52 21.96
CA PHE A 310 -15.06 7.39 23.25
C PHE A 310 -15.25 8.63 24.12
N TYR A 311 -15.34 9.82 23.53
CA TYR A 311 -15.65 11.05 24.27
C TYR A 311 -17.05 11.00 24.91
N GLU A 312 -18.07 10.61 24.15
CA GLU A 312 -19.43 10.44 24.69
C GLU A 312 -19.52 9.28 25.69
N PHE A 313 -18.81 8.19 25.44
CA PHE A 313 -18.67 7.10 26.41
C PHE A 313 -18.08 7.62 27.72
N ARG A 314 -16.99 8.38 27.68
CA ARG A 314 -16.38 8.91 28.91
C ARG A 314 -17.32 9.86 29.66
N LYS A 315 -18.12 10.66 28.96
CA LYS A 315 -19.17 11.49 29.57
C LYS A 315 -20.23 10.65 30.27
N LEU A 316 -20.72 9.58 29.64
CA LEU A 316 -21.73 8.69 30.22
C LEU A 316 -21.28 8.13 31.58
N PHE A 317 -19.99 7.86 31.73
CA PHE A 317 -19.39 7.35 32.96
C PHE A 317 -18.78 8.45 33.85
N ASN A 318 -19.11 9.73 33.66
CA ASN A 318 -18.57 10.87 34.43
C ASN A 318 -17.03 10.89 34.52
N GLY A 319 -16.37 10.48 33.45
CA GLY A 319 -14.92 10.37 33.38
C GLY A 319 -14.34 9.05 33.87
N ASN A 320 -15.13 8.19 34.53
CA ASN A 320 -14.69 6.90 35.07
C ASN A 320 -14.72 5.79 34.00
N ALA A 321 -13.93 5.98 32.95
CA ALA A 321 -13.81 5.03 31.87
C ALA A 321 -12.38 4.94 31.31
N ALA A 322 -12.01 3.76 30.83
CA ALA A 322 -10.75 3.52 30.12
C ALA A 322 -10.96 2.87 28.76
N LEU A 323 -9.96 3.04 27.90
CA LEU A 323 -9.81 2.27 26.67
C LEU A 323 -9.05 0.98 26.96
N TYR A 324 -9.64 -0.13 26.59
CA TYR A 324 -8.94 -1.40 26.45
C TYR A 324 -8.29 -1.47 25.07
N SER A 325 -6.96 -1.35 25.04
CA SER A 325 -6.15 -1.61 23.85
C SER A 325 -5.42 -2.93 24.00
N ARG A 326 -5.37 -3.71 22.92
CA ARG A 326 -4.49 -4.90 22.84
C ARG A 326 -3.07 -4.54 22.38
N MET A 327 -2.85 -3.31 21.95
CA MET A 327 -1.53 -2.82 21.56
C MET A 327 -0.89 -2.12 22.76
N GLY A 328 0.35 -2.50 23.06
CA GLY A 328 1.15 -1.91 24.13
C GLY A 328 1.21 -0.39 24.01
N GLY A 329 1.24 0.29 25.16
CA GLY A 329 1.31 1.75 25.22
C GLY A 329 -0.02 2.49 25.07
N GLY A 330 -1.14 1.84 24.70
CA GLY A 330 -2.51 2.37 24.88
C GLY A 330 -2.71 3.89 24.67
N ASP A 331 -3.05 4.59 25.76
CA ASP A 331 -3.25 6.05 25.80
C ASP A 331 -1.94 6.84 25.73
N LEU A 332 -0.82 6.27 26.18
CA LEU A 332 0.50 6.89 26.04
C LEU A 332 0.88 7.03 24.57
N VAL A 333 0.66 6.02 23.72
CA VAL A 333 0.92 6.15 22.27
C VAL A 333 0.06 7.25 21.63
N GLN A 334 -1.16 7.50 22.13
CA GLN A 334 -1.96 8.64 21.65
C GLN A 334 -1.41 10.00 22.11
N LYS A 335 -0.74 10.05 23.27
CA LYS A 335 -0.17 11.28 23.85
C LYS A 335 1.23 11.60 23.33
N ILE A 336 2.06 10.59 23.12
CA ILE A 336 3.50 10.70 22.80
C ILE A 336 3.91 9.96 21.51
N GLY A 337 2.95 9.41 20.76
CA GLY A 337 3.21 8.76 19.48
C GLY A 337 3.70 9.73 18.41
N ILE A 338 3.69 9.28 17.16
CA ILE A 338 4.15 10.08 16.03
C ILE A 338 3.39 11.42 15.99
N GLY A 339 4.09 12.49 16.37
CA GLY A 339 3.51 13.82 16.53
C GLY A 339 3.03 14.39 15.20
N VAL A 340 2.08 15.33 15.29
CA VAL A 340 1.60 16.11 14.15
C VAL A 340 2.79 16.75 13.43
N GLY A 341 2.86 16.59 12.11
CA GLY A 341 3.95 17.12 11.28
C GLY A 341 5.11 16.14 11.05
N SER A 342 5.10 14.97 11.68
CA SER A 342 6.06 13.90 11.35
C SER A 342 5.91 13.48 9.89
N ASN A 343 7.01 13.49 9.15
CA ASN A 343 7.00 13.17 7.74
C ASN A 343 8.13 12.20 7.40
N PHE A 344 7.83 10.90 7.40
CA PHE A 344 8.80 9.89 7.03
C PHE A 344 9.36 10.10 5.62
N SER A 345 8.60 10.66 4.67
CA SER A 345 9.09 10.88 3.29
C SER A 345 10.28 11.82 3.21
N ALA A 346 10.43 12.74 4.18
CA ALA A 346 11.51 13.69 4.21
C ALA A 346 12.78 13.11 4.86
N MET A 347 12.62 12.18 5.80
CA MET A 347 13.72 11.65 6.63
C MET A 347 14.77 10.94 5.78
N GLY A 348 16.05 11.24 6.08
CA GLY A 348 17.23 10.73 5.39
C GLY A 348 17.57 11.45 4.09
N ASN A 349 16.66 12.28 3.53
CA ASN A 349 16.92 12.96 2.26
C ASN A 349 17.79 14.23 2.48
N PRO A 350 19.01 14.31 1.93
CA PRO A 350 19.89 15.48 2.12
C PRO A 350 19.35 16.77 1.48
N HIS A 351 18.39 16.67 0.56
CA HIS A 351 17.74 17.80 -0.08
C HIS A 351 16.51 18.31 0.68
N THR A 352 16.16 17.68 1.81
CA THR A 352 15.11 18.15 2.72
C THR A 352 15.76 18.68 4.00
N GLY A 353 14.98 19.36 4.85
CA GLY A 353 15.41 19.73 6.20
C GLY A 353 15.65 18.53 7.15
N ALA A 354 15.57 17.29 6.65
CA ALA A 354 15.63 16.05 7.45
C ALA A 354 16.70 15.07 6.93
N GLY A 355 17.79 15.55 6.31
CA GLY A 355 18.88 14.70 5.83
C GLY A 355 19.64 13.97 6.95
N GLY A 356 19.90 14.64 8.08
CA GLY A 356 20.63 14.08 9.22
C GLY A 356 19.77 13.30 10.23
N THR A 357 18.63 12.76 9.83
CA THR A 357 17.70 12.10 10.75
C THR A 357 18.30 10.80 11.31
N THR A 358 18.23 10.63 12.64
CA THR A 358 18.40 9.34 13.32
C THR A 358 17.03 8.81 13.72
N ILE A 359 16.77 7.54 13.44
CA ILE A 359 15.55 6.82 13.83
C ILE A 359 15.95 5.71 14.79
N VAL A 360 15.35 5.71 15.98
CA VAL A 360 15.56 4.64 16.98
C VAL A 360 14.25 3.88 17.12
N VAL A 361 14.27 2.59 16.80
CA VAL A 361 13.13 1.67 16.98
C VAL A 361 13.43 0.79 18.18
N VAL A 362 12.60 0.89 19.22
CA VAL A 362 12.79 0.21 20.50
C VAL A 362 11.62 -0.72 20.77
N ALA A 363 11.92 -1.96 21.17
CA ALA A 363 10.95 -2.95 21.66
C ALA A 363 9.73 -3.12 20.74
N SER A 364 9.95 -3.03 19.43
CA SER A 364 8.89 -3.11 18.44
C SER A 364 9.32 -3.85 17.19
N ASP A 365 8.42 -4.71 16.72
CA ASP A 365 8.50 -5.33 15.40
C ASP A 365 7.51 -4.61 14.46
N LEU A 366 8.00 -3.54 13.83
CA LEU A 366 7.16 -2.69 12.99
C LEU A 366 6.46 -3.46 11.87
N GLU A 367 7.04 -4.56 11.36
CA GLU A 367 6.40 -5.34 10.31
C GLU A 367 5.13 -6.04 10.79
N GLU A 368 5.06 -6.42 12.07
CA GLU A 368 3.89 -7.06 12.69
C GLU A 368 2.89 -6.01 13.22
N GLU A 369 3.41 -5.01 13.92
CA GLU A 369 2.61 -4.09 14.72
C GLU A 369 2.09 -2.91 13.87
N ALA A 370 2.95 -2.34 13.03
CA ALA A 370 2.66 -1.16 12.22
C ALA A 370 3.27 -1.30 10.79
N PRO A 371 2.76 -2.23 9.95
CA PRO A 371 3.49 -2.68 8.76
C PRO A 371 3.83 -1.58 7.75
N ILE A 372 3.00 -0.53 7.65
CA ILE A 372 3.33 0.61 6.79
C ILE A 372 4.47 1.44 7.36
N TRP A 373 4.56 1.63 8.68
CA TRP A 373 5.72 2.29 9.26
C TRP A 373 7.00 1.52 8.99
N TRP A 374 6.95 0.18 8.93
CA TRP A 374 8.08 -0.62 8.46
C TRP A 374 8.54 -0.21 7.05
N LEU A 375 7.63 -0.11 6.07
CA LEU A 375 7.94 0.38 4.72
C LEU A 375 8.58 1.78 4.75
N ARG A 376 8.00 2.68 5.54
CA ARG A 376 8.44 4.09 5.61
C ARG A 376 9.81 4.23 6.27
N VAL A 377 10.09 3.50 7.34
CA VAL A 377 11.37 3.51 8.05
C VAL A 377 12.46 2.84 7.20
N LYS A 378 12.15 1.71 6.53
CA LYS A 378 13.04 1.11 5.53
C LYS A 378 13.45 2.13 4.47
N GLN A 379 12.47 2.78 3.83
CA GLN A 379 12.75 3.78 2.80
C GLN A 379 13.55 4.99 3.34
N ALA A 380 13.30 5.41 4.59
CA ALA A 380 14.09 6.48 5.22
C ALA A 380 15.55 6.07 5.42
N SER A 381 15.78 4.83 5.86
CA SER A 381 17.12 4.27 5.99
C SER A 381 17.84 4.21 4.64
N GLU A 382 17.16 3.78 3.58
CA GLU A 382 17.71 3.72 2.21
C GLU A 382 18.05 5.11 1.65
N ARG A 383 17.35 6.16 2.09
CA ARG A 383 17.69 7.55 1.74
C ARG A 383 18.90 8.09 2.50
N GLY A 384 19.28 7.48 3.62
CA GLY A 384 20.44 7.87 4.42
C GLY A 384 20.13 8.18 5.89
N ALA A 385 18.91 7.94 6.37
CA ALA A 385 18.62 8.08 7.80
C ALA A 385 19.41 7.03 8.60
N ASN A 386 19.97 7.44 9.75
CA ASN A 386 20.69 6.55 10.64
C ASN A 386 19.70 5.72 11.47
N LEU A 387 19.50 4.45 11.11
CA LEU A 387 18.54 3.57 11.77
C LEU A 387 19.22 2.73 12.87
N ILE A 388 18.72 2.83 14.10
CA ILE A 388 19.12 2.04 15.25
C ILE A 388 17.94 1.17 15.68
N VAL A 389 18.15 -0.14 15.80
CA VAL A 389 17.14 -1.10 16.25
C VAL A 389 17.56 -1.68 17.60
N VAL A 390 16.70 -1.54 18.60
CA VAL A 390 16.92 -1.95 19.99
C VAL A 390 15.81 -2.93 20.37
N ASN A 391 16.07 -4.23 20.30
CA ASN A 391 15.04 -5.26 20.43
C ASN A 391 15.55 -6.51 21.15
N ALA A 392 14.65 -7.18 21.89
CA ALA A 392 14.96 -8.47 22.55
C ALA A 392 15.20 -9.63 21.58
N ARG A 393 14.76 -9.48 20.33
CA ARG A 393 14.90 -10.49 19.27
C ARG A 393 15.26 -9.85 17.93
N PRO A 394 15.84 -10.62 17.00
CA PRO A 394 16.00 -10.17 15.62
C PRO A 394 14.66 -9.84 14.97
N THR A 395 14.61 -8.75 14.20
CA THR A 395 13.46 -8.37 13.38
C THR A 395 13.87 -8.22 11.92
N LYS A 396 12.89 -8.15 10.99
CA LYS A 396 13.22 -7.91 9.58
C LYS A 396 13.86 -6.54 9.36
N LEU A 397 13.57 -5.57 10.22
CA LEU A 397 14.11 -4.22 10.16
C LEU A 397 15.63 -4.18 10.41
N ASP A 398 16.18 -5.18 11.11
CA ASP A 398 17.61 -5.35 11.38
C ASP A 398 18.48 -5.31 10.13
N LYS A 399 17.94 -5.74 8.97
CA LYS A 399 18.64 -5.72 7.67
C LYS A 399 19.01 -4.31 7.21
N TYR A 400 18.24 -3.31 7.64
CA TYR A 400 18.42 -1.91 7.25
C TYR A 400 19.05 -1.08 8.37
N ALA A 401 19.23 -1.64 9.57
CA ALA A 401 19.76 -0.93 10.71
C ALA A 401 21.28 -0.70 10.60
N ALA A 402 21.73 0.54 10.83
CA ALA A 402 23.14 0.87 10.99
C ALA A 402 23.70 0.29 12.29
N LYS A 403 22.87 0.25 13.35
CA LYS A 403 23.23 -0.37 14.63
C LYS A 403 22.08 -1.23 15.17
N LYS A 404 22.45 -2.37 15.74
CA LYS A 404 21.54 -3.30 16.41
C LYS A 404 21.98 -3.47 17.85
N ILE A 405 21.04 -3.38 18.77
CA ILE A 405 21.23 -3.60 20.21
C ILE A 405 20.22 -4.66 20.63
N THR A 406 20.72 -5.73 21.24
CA THR A 406 19.90 -6.83 21.73
C THR A 406 19.99 -6.86 23.25
N TYR A 407 18.85 -7.06 23.90
CA TYR A 407 18.69 -7.18 25.35
C TYR A 407 17.84 -8.42 25.68
N GLU A 408 17.77 -8.82 26.95
CA GLU A 408 16.90 -9.92 27.39
C GLU A 408 15.47 -9.43 27.59
N TYR A 409 14.46 -10.25 27.31
CA TYR A 409 13.06 -9.85 27.52
C TYR A 409 12.82 -9.33 28.95
N GLY A 410 12.20 -8.16 29.07
CA GLY A 410 12.02 -7.46 30.35
C GLY A 410 13.08 -6.40 30.68
N ASP A 411 14.18 -6.34 29.93
CA ASP A 411 15.23 -5.32 30.08
C ASP A 411 15.08 -4.13 29.11
N GLU A 412 13.90 -3.94 28.50
CA GLU A 412 13.65 -2.89 27.51
C GLU A 412 14.00 -1.50 28.07
N VAL A 413 13.58 -1.23 29.30
CA VAL A 413 13.79 0.07 29.98
C VAL A 413 15.28 0.26 30.28
N ASN A 414 15.94 -0.74 30.84
CA ASN A 414 17.38 -0.70 31.16
C ASN A 414 18.22 -0.46 29.89
N ALA A 415 17.84 -1.06 28.76
CA ALA A 415 18.51 -0.86 27.48
C ALA A 415 18.39 0.59 26.96
N VAL A 416 17.21 1.21 27.12
CA VAL A 416 16.97 2.62 26.74
C VAL A 416 17.67 3.58 27.69
N ASP A 417 17.64 3.31 28.99
CA ASP A 417 18.33 4.14 29.99
C ASP A 417 19.84 4.12 29.76
N GLY A 418 20.41 2.95 29.48
CA GLY A 418 21.83 2.82 29.12
C GLY A 418 22.24 3.62 27.87
N LEU A 419 21.37 3.70 26.85
CA LEU A 419 21.59 4.56 25.69
C LEU A 419 21.59 6.04 26.07
N THR A 420 20.65 6.43 26.94
CA THR A 420 20.46 7.80 27.38
C THR A 420 21.64 8.27 28.26
N ASP A 421 22.12 7.42 29.14
CA ASP A 421 23.25 7.72 30.04
C ASP A 421 24.57 7.82 29.27
N ALA A 422 24.79 6.96 28.28
CA ALA A 422 25.94 7.08 27.37
C ALA A 422 25.93 8.41 26.60
N VAL A 423 24.75 8.92 26.28
CA VAL A 423 24.55 10.20 25.59
C VAL A 423 24.74 11.40 26.53
N LYS A 424 24.23 11.34 27.77
CA LYS A 424 24.45 12.37 28.80
C LYS A 424 25.91 12.54 29.21
N GLY A 425 26.71 11.48 29.11
CA GLY A 425 28.16 11.51 29.35
C GLY A 425 28.99 12.12 28.20
N SER A 426 28.35 12.52 27.09
CA SER A 426 29.03 13.09 25.92
C SER A 426 29.08 14.61 25.99
N GLU A 427 30.28 15.20 25.88
CA GLU A 427 30.51 16.65 25.93
C GLU A 427 29.87 17.44 24.77
N ASN A 428 29.31 16.76 23.76
CA ASN A 428 28.76 17.37 22.54
C ASN A 428 27.23 17.36 22.47
N LEU A 429 26.51 17.25 23.59
CA LEU A 429 25.06 17.26 23.59
C LEU A 429 24.49 18.67 23.43
N VAL A 430 23.84 18.94 22.28
CA VAL A 430 22.94 20.09 22.13
C VAL A 430 21.52 19.53 22.16
N VAL A 431 20.79 19.82 23.24
CA VAL A 431 19.39 19.38 23.46
C VAL A 431 18.43 20.22 22.64
#